data_AF-A0A8H3NRP4-F1
#
_entry.id   AF-A0A8H3NRP4-F1
#
_cell.length_a   1.000
_cell.length_b   1.000
_cell.length_c   1.000
_cell.angle_alpha   90.00
_cell.angle_beta   90.00
_cell.angle_gamma   90.00
#
_symmetry.space_group_name_H-M   'P 1'
#
loop_
_entity.id
_entity.type
_entity.pdbx_description
1 polymer ?
#
loop_
_entity_poly.entity_id
_entity_poly.type
_entity_poly.pdbx_seq_one_letter_code
_entity_poly.pdbx_strand_id
1 'polypeptide(L)'
;MWCQAPASMWKLLPLRVSQWNNLFLNPNHHQFSIRSRRFLSSFGNYRMPLERSTDPLVWIDCEMTGLNPDTDTILQICCYITDANLNLLDPEGFETIIHHDRSVLESMSPWCVDTHGRTGLTAAVLASTTNPAAAAASLLAYIQRYVPHPRTALLAGNSVHADKMFLAKEPYKAVLEWLHYRILDVSAFKEAARRWGGETLLREVPPKKEVHLAREDILESIEEMRFYKERLFRE
;
A
#
# COMPACT_ATOMS: atom_id res chain seq x y z
N MET A 1 -4.55 13.11 -16.57
CA MET A 1 -3.87 14.43 -16.62
C MET A 1 -3.74 14.93 -15.18
N TRP A 2 -2.56 14.85 -14.57
CA TRP A 2 -2.38 15.08 -13.12
C TRP A 2 -2.31 16.59 -12.79
N CYS A 3 -3.09 17.02 -11.79
CA CYS A 3 -3.09 18.37 -11.23
C CYS A 3 -1.71 18.74 -10.65
N GLN A 4 -1.19 19.90 -11.07
CA GLN A 4 -0.03 20.55 -10.47
C GLN A 4 -0.45 21.30 -9.20
N ALA A 5 0.19 21.03 -8.07
CA ALA A 5 0.19 21.92 -6.91
C ALA A 5 1.38 22.90 -7.00
N PRO A 6 1.22 24.18 -6.60
CA PRO A 6 2.21 25.24 -6.84
C PRO A 6 3.48 25.15 -5.97
N ALA A 7 4.62 25.42 -6.62
CA ALA A 7 5.99 25.24 -6.13
C ALA A 7 6.52 26.36 -5.21
N SER A 8 5.78 26.80 -4.19
CA SER A 8 6.20 27.94 -3.35
C SER A 8 6.44 27.65 -1.86
N MET A 9 6.58 26.39 -1.43
CA MET A 9 6.77 26.06 -0.01
C MET A 9 7.99 25.19 0.33
N TRP A 10 9.16 25.47 -0.28
CA TRP A 10 10.42 24.87 0.16
C TRP A 10 11.57 25.90 0.15
N LYS A 11 11.66 26.70 1.22
CA LYS A 11 12.92 27.35 1.60
C LYS A 11 13.46 26.64 2.83
N LEU A 12 14.38 25.70 2.63
CA LEU A 12 15.17 25.08 3.69
C LEU A 12 16.56 25.72 3.73
N LEU A 13 16.93 26.24 4.90
CA LEU A 13 18.28 26.65 5.26
C LEU A 13 19.19 25.40 5.46
N PRO A 14 20.48 25.44 5.09
CA PRO A 14 21.37 24.30 5.26
C PRO A 14 21.92 24.25 6.69
N LEU A 15 21.65 23.16 7.43
CA LEU A 15 22.38 22.84 8.66
C LEU A 15 23.55 21.90 8.34
N ARG A 16 24.74 22.25 8.86
CA ARG A 16 26.01 21.55 8.61
C ARG A 16 26.13 20.26 9.42
N VAL A 17 26.59 19.20 8.75
CA VAL A 17 26.82 17.83 9.28
C VAL A 17 28.15 17.75 10.04
N SER A 18 28.30 18.42 11.19
CA SER A 18 29.57 18.33 11.94
C SER A 18 29.49 18.38 13.47
N GLN A 19 28.37 17.95 14.09
CA GLN A 19 28.24 17.96 15.56
C GLN A 19 27.70 16.65 16.18
N TRP A 20 27.85 15.50 15.52
CA TRP A 20 27.36 14.21 16.04
C TRP A 20 28.43 13.26 16.62
N ASN A 21 29.70 13.66 16.68
CA ASN A 21 30.75 12.86 17.30
C ASN A 21 31.24 13.54 18.58
N ASN A 22 30.62 13.25 19.74
CA ASN A 22 31.25 13.31 21.08
C ASN A 22 30.23 13.02 22.20
N LEU A 23 29.71 11.79 22.27
CA LEU A 23 28.85 11.40 23.41
C LEU A 23 29.08 9.99 23.96
N PHE A 24 30.21 9.33 23.65
CA PHE A 24 30.53 8.03 24.24
C PHE A 24 32.02 7.79 24.42
N LEU A 25 32.71 8.59 25.25
CA LEU A 25 34.00 8.20 25.83
C LEU A 25 34.18 8.85 27.21
N ASN A 26 33.78 8.16 28.28
CA ASN A 26 34.30 8.43 29.62
C ASN A 26 34.53 7.09 30.37
N PRO A 27 35.78 6.64 30.53
CA PRO A 27 36.09 5.37 31.16
C PRO A 27 36.60 5.62 32.58
N ASN A 28 35.70 5.76 33.56
CA ASN A 28 36.01 5.62 34.98
C ASN A 28 34.69 5.51 35.74
N HIS A 29 34.35 4.32 36.25
CA HIS A 29 33.83 4.08 37.61
C HIS A 29 33.33 2.63 37.78
N HIS A 30 33.90 1.99 38.81
CA HIS A 30 33.43 0.86 39.63
C HIS A 30 33.12 -0.51 38.99
N GLN A 31 34.04 -1.40 39.31
CA GLN A 31 34.06 -2.84 39.11
C GLN A 31 32.98 -3.53 39.96
N PHE A 32 31.86 -3.92 39.35
CA PHE A 32 30.93 -4.89 39.95
C PHE A 32 31.27 -6.29 39.43
N SER A 33 31.69 -7.14 40.36
CA SER A 33 31.91 -8.57 40.15
C SER A 33 30.55 -9.28 40.04
N ILE A 34 30.24 -9.83 38.86
CA ILE A 34 29.23 -10.87 38.71
C ILE A 34 29.84 -12.03 37.92
N ARG A 35 30.03 -13.14 38.64
CA ARG A 35 30.34 -14.46 38.10
C ARG A 35 29.14 -14.95 37.27
N SER A 36 29.29 -14.99 35.96
CA SER A 36 28.66 -16.01 35.10
C SER A 36 29.35 -16.04 33.74
N ARG A 37 30.32 -16.96 33.59
CA ARG A 37 30.85 -17.35 32.28
C ARG A 37 29.79 -18.16 31.54
N ARG A 38 28.90 -17.46 30.82
CA ARG A 38 28.15 -17.94 29.65
C ARG A 38 27.23 -16.82 29.23
N PHE A 39 27.52 -16.24 28.06
CA PHE A 39 26.76 -15.28 27.26
C PHE A 39 27.74 -14.20 26.80
N LEU A 40 28.44 -14.46 25.70
CA LEU A 40 29.01 -13.48 24.78
C LEU A 40 29.68 -14.28 23.65
N SER A 41 28.87 -14.98 22.86
CA SER A 41 29.30 -15.54 21.58
C SER A 41 28.09 -15.61 20.64
N SER A 42 27.73 -14.46 20.08
CA SER A 42 27.24 -14.30 18.71
C SER A 42 26.59 -12.92 18.58
N PHE A 43 27.41 -11.87 18.50
CA PHE A 43 27.08 -10.75 17.62
C PHE A 43 27.77 -11.05 16.28
N GLY A 44 27.41 -12.20 15.68
CA GLY A 44 27.71 -12.47 14.29
C GLY A 44 26.92 -11.48 13.44
N ASN A 45 27.57 -10.90 12.44
CA ASN A 45 26.95 -10.09 11.39
C ASN A 45 25.73 -10.84 10.81
N TYR A 46 24.53 -10.55 11.30
CA TYR A 46 23.30 -11.12 10.79
C TYR A 46 22.92 -10.38 9.50
N ARG A 47 23.71 -10.58 8.44
CA ARG A 47 23.21 -10.40 7.09
C ARG A 47 22.25 -11.57 6.85
N MET A 48 20.96 -11.34 7.07
CA MET A 48 19.97 -12.19 6.42
C MET A 48 20.19 -12.03 4.92
N PRO A 49 20.61 -13.08 4.19
CA PRO A 49 20.66 -13.00 2.74
C PRO A 49 19.27 -12.65 2.22
N LEU A 50 19.22 -11.90 1.12
CA LEU A 50 17.98 -11.70 0.39
C LEU A 50 17.57 -13.04 -0.20
N GLU A 51 16.62 -13.71 0.45
CA GLU A 51 16.02 -14.97 0.00
C GLU A 51 14.76 -14.69 -0.81
N ARG A 52 14.42 -15.62 -1.71
CA ARG A 52 13.16 -15.55 -2.47
C ARG A 52 12.00 -15.79 -1.51
N SER A 53 11.08 -14.83 -1.40
CA SER A 53 9.81 -15.02 -0.69
C SER A 53 8.81 -15.73 -1.61
N THR A 54 8.00 -16.60 -1.01
CA THR A 54 6.83 -17.22 -1.64
C THR A 54 5.52 -16.67 -1.05
N ASP A 55 5.60 -15.64 -0.22
CA ASP A 55 4.43 -15.09 0.46
C ASP A 55 3.48 -14.43 -0.55
N PRO A 56 2.16 -14.51 -0.34
CA PRO A 56 1.19 -13.86 -1.20
C PRO A 56 1.33 -12.33 -1.21
N LEU A 57 0.78 -11.71 -2.24
CA LEU A 57 0.56 -10.27 -2.31
C LEU A 57 -0.93 -9.99 -2.23
N VAL A 58 -1.31 -9.04 -1.36
CA VAL A 58 -2.70 -8.63 -1.13
C VAL A 58 -2.91 -7.31 -1.86
N TRP A 59 -3.55 -7.37 -3.01
CA TRP A 59 -3.85 -6.24 -3.87
C TRP A 59 -5.13 -5.57 -3.38
N ILE A 60 -5.06 -4.29 -3.01
CA ILE A 60 -6.24 -3.54 -2.58
C ILE A 60 -6.28 -2.22 -3.34
N ASP A 61 -7.49 -1.84 -3.73
CA ASP A 61 -7.84 -0.55 -4.28
C ASP A 61 -9.12 -0.09 -3.57
N CYS A 62 -9.09 1.13 -3.07
CA CYS A 62 -10.21 1.76 -2.39
C CYS A 62 -10.71 2.93 -3.22
N GLU A 63 -12.03 3.07 -3.32
CA GLU A 63 -12.64 4.32 -3.73
C GLU A 63 -13.05 5.10 -2.48
N MET A 64 -12.78 6.40 -2.46
CA MET A 64 -13.00 7.26 -1.29
C MET A 64 -13.83 8.50 -1.63
N THR A 65 -14.35 9.15 -0.60
CA THR A 65 -15.01 10.47 -0.72
C THR A 65 -14.04 11.61 -1.05
N GLY A 66 -12.73 11.37 -0.84
CA GLY A 66 -11.65 12.32 -1.03
C GLY A 66 -10.29 11.73 -0.66
N LEU A 67 -9.31 12.58 -0.35
CA LEU A 67 -7.91 12.18 -0.16
C LEU A 67 -7.41 12.31 1.28
N ASN A 68 -8.21 12.87 2.18
CA ASN A 68 -7.82 13.09 3.57
C ASN A 68 -8.42 12.02 4.50
N PRO A 69 -7.65 11.05 5.00
CA PRO A 69 -8.16 9.96 5.83
C PRO A 69 -8.70 10.41 7.21
N ASP A 70 -8.51 11.68 7.60
CA ASP A 70 -9.10 12.22 8.83
C ASP A 70 -10.54 12.74 8.64
N THR A 71 -10.94 13.03 7.40
CA THR A 71 -12.25 13.62 7.08
C THR A 71 -13.03 12.84 6.04
N ASP A 72 -12.33 12.16 5.15
CA ASP A 72 -12.88 11.33 4.08
C ASP A 72 -13.03 9.88 4.53
N THR A 73 -13.88 9.15 3.82
CA THR A 73 -14.19 7.75 4.13
C THR A 73 -14.16 6.88 2.88
N ILE A 74 -14.01 5.57 3.09
CA ILE A 74 -14.01 4.57 2.02
C ILE A 74 -15.46 4.31 1.55
N LEU A 75 -15.68 4.33 0.25
CA LEU A 75 -16.93 4.03 -0.45
C LEU A 75 -16.98 2.59 -0.97
N GLN A 76 -15.87 2.08 -1.47
CA GLN A 76 -15.75 0.73 -2.03
C GLN A 76 -14.36 0.18 -1.75
N ILE A 77 -14.27 -1.14 -1.55
CA ILE A 77 -13.01 -1.85 -1.45
C ILE A 77 -13.04 -3.03 -2.41
N CYS A 78 -12.02 -3.10 -3.27
CA CYS A 78 -11.72 -4.30 -4.03
C CYS A 78 -10.43 -4.93 -3.51
N CYS A 79 -10.39 -6.26 -3.48
CA CYS A 79 -9.22 -7.01 -3.07
C CYS A 79 -9.00 -8.26 -3.91
N TYR A 80 -7.79 -8.41 -4.43
CA TYR A 80 -7.31 -9.61 -5.12
C TYR A 80 -6.05 -10.13 -4.43
N ILE A 81 -5.82 -11.43 -4.54
CA ILE A 81 -4.64 -12.05 -3.94
C ILE A 81 -3.89 -12.81 -5.02
N THR A 82 -2.59 -12.55 -5.11
CA THR A 82 -1.70 -13.31 -5.99
C THR A 82 -0.69 -14.10 -5.19
N ASP A 83 -0.15 -15.15 -5.78
CA ASP A 83 1.13 -15.70 -5.34
C ASP A 83 2.28 -14.69 -5.56
N ALA A 84 3.48 -15.04 -5.12
CA ALA A 84 4.70 -14.25 -5.32
C ALA A 84 5.07 -14.06 -6.81
N ASN A 85 4.48 -14.84 -7.71
CA ASN A 85 4.71 -14.77 -9.15
C ASN A 85 3.68 -13.93 -9.89
N LEU A 86 2.72 -13.31 -9.17
CA LEU A 86 1.62 -12.49 -9.71
C LEU A 86 0.51 -13.33 -10.36
N ASN A 87 0.38 -14.62 -10.05
CA ASN A 87 -0.76 -15.43 -10.47
C ASN A 87 -1.91 -15.25 -9.48
N LEU A 88 -3.13 -15.01 -9.97
CA LEU A 88 -4.32 -14.88 -9.12
C LEU A 88 -4.62 -16.20 -8.39
N LEU A 89 -4.79 -16.12 -7.08
CA LEU A 89 -5.24 -17.25 -6.25
C LEU A 89 -6.77 -17.39 -6.24
N ASP A 90 -7.46 -16.28 -6.48
CA ASP A 90 -8.92 -16.18 -6.57
C ASP A 90 -9.27 -15.29 -7.79
N PRO A 91 -9.83 -15.84 -8.87
CA PRO A 91 -10.18 -15.06 -10.06
C PRO A 91 -11.41 -14.16 -9.86
N GLU A 92 -12.27 -14.48 -8.89
CA GLU A 92 -13.45 -13.67 -8.57
C GLU A 92 -13.05 -12.49 -7.69
N GLY A 93 -12.15 -12.70 -6.72
CA GLY A 93 -11.69 -11.67 -5.81
C GLY A 93 -12.69 -11.37 -4.70
N PHE A 94 -12.48 -10.24 -4.03
CA PHE A 94 -13.39 -9.67 -3.05
C PHE A 94 -13.75 -8.24 -3.45
N GLU A 95 -15.03 -7.91 -3.32
CA GLU A 95 -15.52 -6.56 -3.56
C GLU A 95 -16.63 -6.26 -2.55
N THR A 96 -16.60 -5.06 -1.98
CA THR A 96 -17.67 -4.58 -1.10
C THR A 96 -17.88 -3.09 -1.28
N ILE A 97 -19.15 -2.68 -1.32
CA ILE A 97 -19.56 -1.28 -1.38
C ILE A 97 -20.11 -0.92 0.00
N ILE A 98 -19.62 0.17 0.58
CA ILE A 98 -19.95 0.61 1.93
C ILE A 98 -21.05 1.67 1.83
N HIS A 99 -22.08 1.53 2.64
CA HIS A 99 -23.19 2.46 2.70
C HIS A 99 -22.75 3.81 3.32
N HIS A 100 -23.21 4.89 2.69
CA HIS A 100 -23.13 6.25 3.23
C HIS A 100 -24.41 7.01 2.94
N ASP A 101 -24.77 7.90 3.85
CA ASP A 101 -25.87 8.83 3.65
C ASP A 101 -25.58 9.79 2.49
N ARG A 102 -26.65 10.26 1.84
CA ARG A 102 -26.59 11.23 0.74
C ARG A 102 -25.78 12.49 1.09
N SER A 103 -25.88 12.97 2.32
CA SER A 103 -25.17 14.18 2.77
C SER A 103 -23.64 14.02 2.71
N VAL A 104 -23.11 12.83 2.97
CA VAL A 104 -21.68 12.53 2.85
C VAL A 104 -21.24 12.62 1.39
N LEU A 105 -22.03 12.02 0.48
CA LEU A 105 -21.73 11.99 -0.95
C LEU A 105 -21.82 13.38 -1.60
N GLU A 106 -22.76 14.21 -1.14
CA GLU A 106 -22.92 15.59 -1.61
C GLU A 106 -21.82 16.53 -1.07
N SER A 107 -21.10 16.13 -0.03
CA SER A 107 -19.96 16.89 0.52
C SER A 107 -18.63 16.62 -0.19
N MET A 108 -18.60 15.63 -1.10
CA MET A 108 -17.41 15.29 -1.88
C MET A 108 -16.99 16.43 -2.81
N SER A 109 -15.72 16.43 -3.21
CA SER A 109 -15.24 17.38 -4.22
C SER A 109 -16.01 17.23 -5.55
N PRO A 110 -16.11 18.28 -6.39
CA PRO A 110 -16.79 18.19 -7.68
C PRO A 110 -16.26 17.07 -8.58
N TRP A 111 -14.95 16.79 -8.51
CA TRP A 111 -14.33 15.71 -9.26
C TRP A 111 -14.78 14.33 -8.79
N CYS A 112 -14.90 14.12 -7.48
CA CYS A 112 -15.39 12.86 -6.90
C CYS A 112 -16.88 12.65 -7.23
N VAL A 113 -17.70 13.70 -7.13
CA VAL A 113 -19.13 13.64 -7.47
C VAL A 113 -19.32 13.24 -8.93
N ASP A 114 -18.60 13.85 -9.86
CA ASP A 114 -18.68 13.52 -11.28
C ASP A 114 -18.19 12.08 -11.55
N THR A 115 -17.00 11.74 -11.06
CA THR A 115 -16.37 10.43 -11.31
C THR A 115 -17.24 9.29 -10.79
N HIS A 116 -17.61 9.33 -9.51
CA HIS A 116 -18.43 8.29 -8.87
C HIS A 116 -19.88 8.27 -9.38
N GLY A 117 -20.36 9.40 -9.88
CA GLY A 117 -21.64 9.49 -10.58
C GLY A 117 -21.63 8.74 -11.91
N ARG A 118 -20.60 8.95 -12.74
CA ARG A 118 -20.47 8.30 -14.06
C ARG A 118 -20.24 6.79 -13.98
N THR A 119 -19.50 6.33 -12.97
CA THR A 119 -19.26 4.89 -12.75
C THR A 119 -20.46 4.17 -12.11
N GLY A 120 -21.45 4.93 -11.62
CA GLY A 120 -22.60 4.39 -10.90
C GLY A 120 -22.34 4.08 -9.43
N LEU A 121 -21.12 4.31 -8.94
CA LEU A 121 -20.72 4.04 -7.56
C LEU A 121 -21.57 4.83 -6.55
N THR A 122 -21.89 6.10 -6.83
CA THR A 122 -22.74 6.93 -5.95
C THR A 122 -24.11 6.27 -5.70
N ALA A 123 -24.73 5.72 -6.75
CA ALA A 123 -26.02 5.04 -6.62
C ALA A 123 -25.89 3.71 -5.85
N ALA A 124 -24.81 2.97 -6.10
CA ALA A 124 -24.54 1.71 -5.41
C ALA A 124 -24.24 1.91 -3.91
N VAL A 125 -23.54 2.98 -3.53
CA VAL A 125 -23.29 3.35 -2.13
C VAL A 125 -24.60 3.65 -1.40
N LEU A 126 -25.49 4.44 -2.01
CA LEU A 126 -26.80 4.74 -1.44
C LEU A 126 -27.67 3.48 -1.26
N ALA A 127 -27.57 2.52 -2.19
CA ALA A 127 -28.30 1.27 -2.15
C ALA A 127 -27.67 0.20 -1.24
N SER A 128 -26.39 0.34 -0.89
CA SER A 128 -25.70 -0.61 -0.04
C SER A 128 -26.30 -0.64 1.37
N THR A 129 -26.17 -1.78 2.04
CA THR A 129 -26.53 -1.96 3.45
C THR A 129 -25.32 -2.32 4.31
N THR A 130 -24.13 -2.43 3.70
CA THR A 130 -22.89 -2.80 4.38
C THR A 130 -22.34 -1.60 5.12
N ASN A 131 -22.19 -1.70 6.44
CA ASN A 131 -21.50 -0.68 7.23
C ASN A 131 -19.97 -0.91 7.21
N PRO A 132 -19.16 0.11 7.58
CA PRO A 132 -17.70 0.00 7.58
C PRO A 132 -17.14 -1.18 8.38
N ALA A 133 -17.73 -1.51 9.53
CA ALA A 133 -17.24 -2.60 10.39
C ALA A 133 -17.46 -3.98 9.75
N ALA A 134 -18.61 -4.18 9.10
CA ALA A 134 -18.90 -5.39 8.33
C ALA A 134 -17.98 -5.53 7.11
N ALA A 135 -17.71 -4.43 6.40
CA ALA A 135 -16.75 -4.39 5.30
C ALA A 135 -15.34 -4.78 5.77
N ALA A 136 -14.85 -4.19 6.87
CA ALA A 136 -13.54 -4.51 7.44
C ALA A 136 -13.42 -5.99 7.86
N ALA A 137 -14.44 -6.51 8.56
CA ALA A 137 -14.44 -7.89 9.03
C ALA A 137 -14.47 -8.89 7.87
N SER A 138 -15.30 -8.65 6.85
CA SER A 138 -15.39 -9.51 5.67
C SER A 138 -14.12 -9.47 4.81
N LEU A 139 -13.50 -8.30 4.64
CA LEU A 139 -12.21 -8.15 3.97
C LEU A 139 -11.10 -8.90 4.70
N LEU A 140 -10.99 -8.75 6.02
CA LEU A 140 -10.00 -9.47 6.82
C LEU A 140 -10.20 -10.99 6.72
N ALA A 141 -11.44 -11.46 6.84
CA ALA A 141 -11.77 -12.87 6.69
C ALA A 141 -11.38 -13.40 5.31
N TYR A 142 -11.65 -12.64 4.24
CA TYR A 142 -11.23 -12.97 2.88
C TYR A 142 -9.72 -13.13 2.78
N ILE A 143 -8.94 -12.17 3.30
CA ILE A 143 -7.47 -12.19 3.30
C ILE A 143 -6.93 -13.39 4.06
N GLN A 144 -7.48 -13.69 5.24
CA GLN A 144 -7.02 -14.78 6.11
C GLN A 144 -7.14 -16.17 5.48
N ARG A 145 -8.04 -16.37 4.50
CA ARG A 145 -8.14 -17.63 3.75
C ARG A 145 -6.88 -17.95 2.95
N TYR A 146 -6.19 -16.91 2.46
CA TYR A 146 -5.00 -17.04 1.61
C TYR A 146 -3.71 -16.64 2.32
N VAL A 147 -3.81 -15.86 3.39
CA VAL A 147 -2.70 -15.42 4.25
C VAL A 147 -2.93 -15.96 5.67
N PRO A 148 -2.71 -17.27 5.91
CA PRO A 148 -3.05 -17.89 7.20
C PRO A 148 -2.15 -17.44 8.36
N HIS A 149 -0.99 -16.84 8.06
CA HIS A 149 -0.01 -16.42 9.05
C HIS A 149 0.08 -14.90 9.03
N PRO A 150 -0.10 -14.20 10.16
CA PRO A 150 -0.02 -12.75 10.19
C PRO A 150 1.40 -12.28 9.88
N ARG A 151 1.51 -11.06 9.33
CA ARG A 151 2.75 -10.35 9.03
C ARG A 151 3.65 -10.98 7.96
N THR A 152 3.11 -11.85 7.10
CA THR A 152 3.87 -12.42 5.96
C THR A 152 3.60 -11.70 4.65
N ALA A 153 2.33 -11.60 4.24
CA ALA A 153 1.94 -10.99 2.97
C ALA A 153 2.06 -9.46 2.96
N LEU A 154 2.42 -8.87 1.82
CA LEU A 154 2.50 -7.43 1.63
C LEU A 154 1.21 -6.87 1.03
N LEU A 155 0.85 -5.66 1.43
CA LEU A 155 -0.13 -4.85 0.70
C LEU A 155 0.48 -4.40 -0.64
N ALA A 156 -0.26 -4.57 -1.72
CA ALA A 156 0.16 -4.27 -3.09
C ALA A 156 -0.91 -3.43 -3.83
N GLY A 157 -0.46 -2.63 -4.80
CA GLY A 157 -1.36 -1.80 -5.61
C GLY A 157 -0.64 -0.63 -6.26
N ASN A 158 -1.36 0.16 -7.05
CA ASN A 158 -0.85 1.39 -7.64
C ASN A 158 -1.06 2.54 -6.65
N SER A 159 0.01 3.26 -6.29
CA SER A 159 -0.06 4.34 -5.29
C SER A 159 -0.67 3.88 -3.95
N VAL A 160 -0.48 2.60 -3.62
CA VAL A 160 -1.19 1.91 -2.53
C VAL A 160 -0.91 2.47 -1.14
N HIS A 161 0.09 3.35 -1.03
CA HIS A 161 0.28 4.15 0.17
C HIS A 161 -0.95 5.01 0.49
N ALA A 162 -1.72 5.47 -0.50
CA ALA A 162 -2.95 6.21 -0.31
C ALA A 162 -4.04 5.35 0.35
N ASP A 163 -4.32 4.16 -0.20
CA ASP A 163 -5.24 3.18 0.37
C ASP A 163 -4.83 2.78 1.78
N LYS A 164 -3.53 2.56 1.98
CA LYS A 164 -2.96 2.25 3.30
C LYS A 164 -3.28 3.33 4.33
N MET A 165 -3.34 4.61 3.98
CA MET A 165 -3.69 5.66 4.94
C MET A 165 -5.13 5.52 5.44
N PHE A 166 -6.07 5.15 4.56
CA PHE A 166 -7.46 4.90 4.93
C PHE A 166 -7.61 3.59 5.70
N LEU A 167 -6.94 2.52 5.27
CA LEU A 167 -6.93 1.23 5.96
C LEU A 167 -6.30 1.30 7.36
N ALA A 168 -5.49 2.34 7.65
CA ALA A 168 -4.91 2.55 8.97
C ALA A 168 -5.90 3.12 9.99
N LYS A 169 -7.07 3.56 9.55
CA LYS A 169 -8.16 4.05 10.42
C LYS A 169 -9.08 2.91 10.83
N GLU A 170 -9.69 3.05 12.00
CA GLU A 170 -10.77 2.16 12.39
C GLU A 170 -11.97 2.31 11.43
N PRO A 171 -12.69 1.24 11.09
CA PRO A 171 -12.55 -0.14 11.61
C PRO A 171 -11.57 -1.02 10.81
N TYR A 172 -10.87 -0.49 9.81
CA TYR A 172 -10.05 -1.27 8.86
C TYR A 172 -8.67 -1.66 9.39
N LYS A 173 -8.22 -1.02 10.48
CA LYS A 173 -6.87 -1.17 11.04
C LYS A 173 -6.42 -2.63 11.22
N ALA A 174 -7.35 -3.52 11.60
CA ALA A 174 -7.08 -4.94 11.76
C ALA A 174 -6.55 -5.63 10.49
N VAL A 175 -6.95 -5.14 9.30
CA VAL A 175 -6.45 -5.61 8.00
C VAL A 175 -4.95 -5.29 7.86
N LEU A 176 -4.53 -4.05 8.12
CA LEU A 176 -3.12 -3.68 8.07
C LEU A 176 -2.30 -4.34 9.18
N GLU A 177 -2.91 -4.61 10.33
CA GLU A 177 -2.26 -5.36 11.40
C GLU A 177 -2.06 -6.84 11.05
N TRP A 178 -2.87 -7.38 10.13
CA TRP A 178 -2.65 -8.73 9.60
C TRP A 178 -1.54 -8.77 8.56
N LEU A 179 -1.38 -7.72 7.75
CA LEU A 179 -0.38 -7.63 6.70
C LEU A 179 1.01 -7.23 7.24
N HIS A 180 2.04 -7.51 6.47
CA HIS A 180 3.39 -7.01 6.72
C HIS A 180 3.44 -5.48 6.55
N TYR A 181 4.37 -4.81 7.23
CA TYR A 181 4.42 -3.33 7.27
C TYR A 181 4.87 -2.70 5.95
N ARG A 182 5.62 -3.45 5.12
CA ARG A 182 6.07 -3.04 3.79
C ARG A 182 4.92 -3.12 2.79
N ILE A 183 5.06 -2.36 1.71
CA ILE A 183 4.14 -2.37 0.58
C ILE A 183 4.89 -2.67 -0.71
N LEU A 184 4.19 -3.24 -1.69
CA LEU A 184 4.61 -3.30 -3.07
C LEU A 184 3.83 -2.26 -3.87
N ASP A 185 4.42 -1.06 -4.04
CA ASP A 185 3.77 0.04 -4.76
C ASP A 185 4.19 0.03 -6.24
N VAL A 186 3.26 -0.32 -7.13
CA VAL A 186 3.50 -0.39 -8.59
C VAL A 186 3.88 0.97 -9.16
N SER A 187 3.34 2.06 -8.60
CA SER A 187 3.68 3.42 -9.03
C SER A 187 5.17 3.74 -8.81
N ALA A 188 5.81 3.13 -7.81
CA ALA A 188 7.25 3.30 -7.60
C ALA A 188 8.08 2.68 -8.75
N PHE A 189 7.67 1.52 -9.26
CA PHE A 189 8.30 0.89 -10.43
C PHE A 189 8.07 1.71 -11.69
N LYS A 190 6.85 2.25 -11.86
CA LYS A 190 6.52 3.15 -12.95
C LYS A 190 7.38 4.41 -12.95
N GLU A 191 7.56 5.04 -11.79
CA GLU A 191 8.38 6.24 -11.65
C GLU A 191 9.88 5.93 -11.86
N ALA A 192 10.36 4.77 -11.44
CA ALA A 192 11.70 4.29 -11.73
C ALA A 192 11.90 4.05 -13.24
N ALA A 193 10.97 3.34 -13.88
CA ALA A 193 10.97 3.10 -15.32
C ALA A 193 10.98 4.41 -16.12
N ARG A 194 10.18 5.41 -15.72
CA ARG A 194 10.16 6.75 -16.35
C ARG A 194 11.50 7.48 -16.31
N ARG A 195 12.31 7.28 -15.26
CA ARG A 195 13.59 7.98 -15.08
C ARG A 195 14.79 7.21 -15.61
N TRP A 196 14.75 5.89 -15.51
CA TRP A 196 15.91 5.03 -15.76
C TRP A 196 15.71 4.04 -16.91
N GLY A 197 14.47 3.82 -17.34
CA GLY A 197 14.14 2.96 -18.46
C GLY A 197 14.51 3.61 -19.80
N GLY A 198 14.96 2.80 -20.75
CA GLY A 198 15.18 3.24 -22.13
C GLY A 198 13.87 3.46 -22.89
N GLU A 199 13.94 4.16 -24.04
CA GLU A 199 12.77 4.47 -24.86
C GLU A 199 11.95 3.24 -25.28
N THR A 200 12.60 2.11 -25.54
CA THR A 200 11.93 0.86 -25.89
C THR A 200 11.02 0.39 -24.77
N LEU A 201 11.54 0.35 -23.54
CA LEU A 201 10.78 -0.05 -22.35
C LEU A 201 9.57 0.87 -22.15
N LEU A 202 9.77 2.18 -22.29
CA LEU A 202 8.69 3.17 -22.12
C LEU A 202 7.56 3.03 -23.16
N ARG A 203 7.90 2.63 -24.39
CA ARG A 203 6.91 2.40 -25.46
C ARG A 203 6.10 1.13 -25.27
N GLU A 204 6.63 0.15 -24.54
CA GLU A 204 5.99 -1.15 -24.33
C GLU A 204 5.15 -1.22 -23.05
N VAL A 205 5.22 -0.20 -22.17
CA VAL A 205 4.37 -0.14 -20.97
C VAL A 205 2.90 -0.23 -21.40
N PRO A 206 2.10 -1.15 -20.84
CA PRO A 206 0.68 -1.27 -21.16
C PRO A 206 -0.07 0.05 -20.95
N PRO A 207 -0.87 0.52 -21.92
CA PRO A 207 -1.72 1.67 -21.71
C PRO A 207 -2.84 1.31 -20.72
N LYS A 208 -3.14 2.23 -19.78
CA LYS A 208 -4.30 2.10 -18.90
C LYS A 208 -5.58 2.39 -19.66
N LYS A 209 -6.67 1.65 -19.38
CA LYS A 209 -7.97 1.92 -20.02
C LYS A 209 -8.73 3.06 -19.35
N GLU A 210 -8.32 3.49 -18.15
CA GLU A 210 -8.92 4.61 -17.38
C GLU A 210 -10.44 4.46 -17.19
N VAL A 211 -10.86 3.23 -16.88
CA VAL A 211 -12.26 2.82 -16.70
C VAL A 211 -12.82 3.18 -15.32
N HIS A 212 -11.96 3.46 -14.34
CA HIS A 212 -12.33 3.90 -12.99
C HIS A 212 -13.28 2.93 -12.28
N LEU A 213 -12.99 1.63 -12.40
CA LEU A 213 -13.70 0.56 -11.72
C LEU A 213 -12.65 -0.22 -10.93
N ALA A 214 -12.79 -0.24 -9.60
CA ALA A 214 -11.77 -0.76 -8.69
C ALA A 214 -11.30 -2.19 -9.03
N ARG A 215 -12.18 -3.07 -9.53
CA ARG A 215 -11.79 -4.39 -10.04
C ARG A 215 -10.85 -4.31 -11.24
N GLU A 216 -11.24 -3.54 -12.26
CA GLU A 216 -10.45 -3.40 -13.49
C GLU A 216 -9.11 -2.72 -13.20
N ASP A 217 -9.11 -1.72 -12.31
CA ASP A 217 -7.90 -1.00 -11.89
C ASP A 217 -6.90 -1.90 -11.14
N ILE A 218 -7.36 -2.83 -10.28
CA ILE A 218 -6.49 -3.83 -9.66
C ILE A 218 -5.91 -4.79 -10.70
N LEU A 219 -6.72 -5.32 -11.61
CA LEU A 219 -6.25 -6.26 -12.62
C LEU A 219 -5.24 -5.61 -13.58
N GLU A 220 -5.46 -4.35 -13.96
CA GLU A 220 -4.49 -3.54 -14.69
C GLU A 220 -3.20 -3.33 -13.89
N SER A 221 -3.29 -3.09 -12.58
CA SER A 221 -2.13 -2.92 -11.71
C SER A 221 -1.29 -4.20 -11.60
N ILE A 222 -1.92 -5.37 -11.52
CA ILE A 222 -1.24 -6.67 -11.53
C ILE A 222 -0.51 -6.88 -12.86
N GLU A 223 -1.16 -6.56 -13.98
CA GLU A 223 -0.57 -6.71 -15.31
C GLU A 223 0.59 -5.71 -15.54
N GLU A 224 0.43 -4.46 -15.10
CA GLU A 224 1.51 -3.45 -15.10
C GLU A 224 2.72 -3.94 -14.28
N MET A 225 2.47 -4.57 -13.12
CA MET A 225 3.55 -5.15 -12.32
C MET A 225 4.18 -6.39 -12.97
N ARG A 226 3.41 -7.25 -13.66
CA ARG A 226 3.96 -8.36 -14.44
C ARG A 226 4.90 -7.86 -15.52
N PHE A 227 4.50 -6.81 -16.25
CA PHE A 227 5.35 -6.16 -17.23
C PHE A 227 6.67 -5.67 -16.60
N TYR A 228 6.63 -4.97 -15.46
CA TYR A 228 7.85 -4.51 -14.79
C TYR A 228 8.71 -5.66 -14.26
N LYS A 229 8.10 -6.70 -13.67
CA LYS A 229 8.78 -7.94 -13.27
C LYS A 229 9.54 -8.53 -14.46
N GLU A 230 8.86 -8.67 -15.59
CA GLU A 230 9.44 -9.23 -16.79
C GLU A 230 10.52 -8.35 -17.41
N ARG A 231 10.44 -7.02 -17.36
CA ARG A 231 11.38 -6.15 -18.09
C ARG A 231 12.57 -5.67 -17.25
N LEU A 232 12.38 -5.47 -15.95
CA LEU A 232 13.40 -4.88 -15.07
C LEU A 232 14.22 -5.93 -14.31
N PHE A 233 13.72 -7.16 -14.19
CA PHE A 233 14.36 -8.23 -13.42
C PHE A 233 14.73 -9.45 -14.28
N ARG A 234 14.95 -9.25 -15.59
CA ARG A 234 15.56 -10.30 -16.43
C ARG A 234 17.01 -10.52 -16.00
N GLU A 235 17.40 -11.78 -15.91
CA GLU A 235 18.82 -12.17 -15.93
C GLU A 235 19.39 -12.05 -17.34
#